data_AF-A0A133NXB7-F1
#
_entry.id   AF-A0A133NXB7-F1
#
_cell.length_a   1.000
_cell.length_b   1.000
_cell.length_c   1.000
_cell.angle_alpha   90.00
_cell.angle_beta   90.00
_cell.angle_gamma   90.00
#
_symmetry.space_group_name_H-M   'P 1'
#
loop_
_entity.id
_entity.type
_entity.pdbx_description
1 polymer ?
#
loop_
_entity_poly.entity_id
_entity_poly.type
_entity_poly.pdbx_seq_one_letter_code
_entity_poly.pdbx_strand_id
1 'polypeptide(L)' 'MSITIALAWNPNCGKSTLFNALTGSNQYVGNWPGVTVSKKTGTYKKDKEVKITDLP' A
#
# COMPACT_ATOMS: atom_id res chain seq x y z
N MET A 1 7.76 0.13 -17.47
CA MET A 1 6.95 -1.09 -17.22
C MET A 1 6.37 -0.92 -15.83
N SER A 2 5.05 -0.88 -15.65
CA SER A 2 4.48 -0.63 -14.31
C SER A 2 4.63 -1.85 -13.40
N ILE A 3 5.33 -1.72 -12.28
CA ILE A 3 5.51 -2.79 -11.30
C ILE A 3 4.46 -2.62 -10.20
N THR A 4 3.72 -3.69 -9.89
CA THR A 4 2.76 -3.69 -8.77
C THR A 4 3.26 -4.63 -7.69
N ILE A 5 3.37 -4.11 -6.47
CA ILE A 5 3.84 -4.81 -5.28
C ILE A 5 2.70 -4.87 -4.28
N ALA A 6 2.41 -6.07 -3.76
CA ALA A 6 1.46 -6.25 -2.66
C ALA A 6 2.22 -6.54 -1.36
N LEU A 7 1.89 -5.82 -0.29
CA LEU A 7 2.41 -6.06 1.05
C LEU A 7 1.40 -6.91 1.83
N ALA A 8 1.78 -8.13 2.18
CA ALA A 8 0.99 -9.01 3.03
C ALA A 8 1.89 -9.50 4.16
N TRP A 9 1.51 -9.24 5.41
CA TRP A 9 2.22 -9.65 6.63
C TRP A 9 1.22 -9.90 7.75
N ASN A 10 1.67 -10.57 8.80
CA ASN A 10 0.91 -10.75 10.02
C ASN A 10 0.57 -9.39 10.67
N PRO A 11 -0.56 -9.30 11.39
CA PRO A 11 -0.91 -8.13 12.18
C PRO A 11 0.24 -7.72 13.11
N ASN A 12 0.44 -6.41 13.27
CA ASN A 12 1.44 -5.81 14.17
C ASN A 12 2.93 -6.07 13.82
N CYS A 13 3.25 -6.57 12.61
CA CYS A 13 4.64 -6.73 12.16
C CYS A 13 5.27 -5.47 11.52
N GLY A 14 4.67 -4.29 11.68
CA GLY A 14 5.21 -3.04 11.12
C GLY A 14 4.91 -2.80 9.64
N LYS A 15 3.95 -3.53 9.06
CA LYS A 15 3.51 -3.39 7.66
C LYS A 15 3.16 -1.94 7.30
N SER A 16 2.35 -1.28 8.13
CA SER A 16 1.99 0.13 7.95
C SER A 16 3.20 1.07 7.99
N THR A 17 4.20 0.78 8.82
CA THR A 17 5.43 1.57 8.93
C THR A 17 6.25 1.47 7.65
N LEU A 18 6.41 0.25 7.12
CA LEU A 18 7.10 0.03 5.84
C LEU A 18 6.35 0.69 4.68
N PHE A 19 5.03 0.52 4.60
CA PHE A 19 4.19 1.16 3.58
C PHE A 19 4.40 2.67 3.58
N ASN A 20 4.25 3.33 4.73
CA ASN A 20 4.45 4.77 4.88
C ASN A 20 5.87 5.22 4.49
N ALA A 21 6.90 4.45 4.84
CA ALA A 21 8.29 4.76 4.48
C ALA A 21 8.55 4.71 2.96
N LEU A 22 7.84 3.81 2.26
CA LEU A 22 7.93 3.60 0.82
C LEU A 22 7.08 4.61 0.02
N THR A 23 5.85 4.91 0.46
CA THR A 23 4.90 5.76 -0.29
C THR A 23 4.92 7.22 0.13
N GLY A 24 5.30 7.51 1.39
CA GLY A 24 5.20 8.85 1.97
C GLY A 24 3.77 9.39 1.88
N SER A 25 3.62 10.65 1.44
CA SER A 25 2.31 11.30 1.30
C SER A 25 1.50 10.85 0.08
N ASN A 26 2.08 10.08 -0.84
CA ASN A 26 1.41 9.61 -2.07
C ASN A 26 0.64 8.30 -1.83
N GLN A 27 -0.23 8.32 -0.81
CA GLN A 27 -1.07 7.19 -0.44
C GLN A 27 -2.55 7.55 -0.56
N TYR A 28 -3.33 6.57 -0.99
CA TYR A 28 -4.78 6.61 -1.09
C TYR A 28 -5.35 5.52 -0.20
N VAL A 29 -6.31 5.89 0.64
CA VAL A 29 -7.03 4.99 1.53
C VAL A 29 -8.48 4.94 1.06
N GLY A 30 -8.95 3.74 0.75
CA GLY A 30 -10.33 3.47 0.39
C GLY A 30 -10.80 2.16 1.00
N ASN A 31 -11.88 1.62 0.45
CA ASN A 31 -12.41 0.31 0.81
C ASN A 31 -12.27 -0.65 -0.37
N TRP A 32 -12.15 -1.94 -0.08
CA TRP A 32 -12.29 -2.96 -1.11
C TRP A 32 -13.72 -2.98 -1.67
N PRO A 33 -13.90 -3.27 -2.98
CA PRO A 33 -15.23 -3.29 -3.58
C PRO A 33 -16.17 -4.24 -2.84
N GLY A 34 -17.32 -3.73 -2.39
CA GLY A 34 -18.36 -4.53 -1.74
C GLY A 34 -18.10 -4.93 -0.28
N VAL A 35 -17.02 -4.46 0.36
CA VAL A 35 -16.74 -4.74 1.78
C VAL A 35 -16.23 -3.50 2.53
N THR A 36 -16.31 -3.52 3.85
CA THR A 36 -15.79 -2.45 4.73
C THR A 36 -14.29 -2.59 5.04
N VAL A 37 -13.61 -3.56 4.43
CA VAL A 37 -12.17 -3.78 4.62
C VAL A 37 -11.40 -2.62 3.98
N SER A 38 -10.54 -1.98 4.78
CA SER A 38 -9.68 -0.89 4.31
C SER A 38 -8.67 -1.39 3.28
N LYS A 39 -8.54 -0.63 2.19
CA LYS A 39 -7.53 -0.80 1.15
C LYS A 39 -6.63 0.42 1.13
N LYS A 40 -5.33 0.23 1.35
CA LYS A 40 -4.33 1.29 1.17
C LYS A 40 -3.52 1.01 -0.08
N THR A 41 -3.41 2.00 -0.94
CA THR A 41 -2.62 1.93 -2.17
C THR A 41 -1.80 3.19 -2.27
N GLY A 42 -0.52 3.08 -2.62
CA GLY A 42 0.34 4.23 -2.78
C GLY A 42 1.37 4.00 -3.85
N THR A 43 1.97 5.09 -4.31
CA THR A 43 3.03 5.04 -5.32
C THR A 43 4.38 5.15 -4.61
N TYR A 44 5.37 4.37 -5.05
CA TYR A 44 6.70 4.45 -4.46
C TYR A 44 7.30 5.85 -4.64
N LYS A 45 7.87 6.40 -3.56
CA LYS A 45 8.33 7.80 -3.55
C LYS A 45 9.47 8.09 -4.54
N LYS A 46 10.30 7.10 -4.86
CA LYS A 46 11.45 7.27 -5.79
C LYS A 46 11.10 6.92 -7.23
N ASP A 47 10.07 6.11 -7.46
CA ASP A 47 9.67 5.67 -8.79
C ASP A 47 8.16 5.58 -8.89
N LYS A 48 7.59 6.42 -9.78
CA LYS A 48 6.15 6.50 -9.97
C LYS A 48 5.57 5.33 -10.79
N GLU A 49 6.41 4.54 -11.45
CA GLU A 49 6.00 3.33 -12.14
C GLU A 49 5.72 2.17 -11.16
N VAL A 50 6.15 2.29 -9.90
CA VAL A 50 5.95 1.27 -8.87
C VAL A 50 4.73 1.61 -8.01
N LYS A 51 3.71 0.75 -8.07
CA LYS A 51 2.53 0.80 -7.20
C LYS A 51 2.66 -0.20 -6.06
N ILE A 52 2.34 0.24 -4.85
CA ILE A 52 2.39 -0.56 -3.63
C ILE A 52 0.97 -0.63 -3.07
N THR A 53 0.48 -1.84 -2.82
CA THR A 53 -0.85 -2.08 -2.23
C THR A 53 -0.68 -2.79 -0.90
N ASP A 54 -1.28 -2.24 0.15
CA ASP A 54 -1.38 -2.86 1.46
C ASP A 54 -2.55 -3.85 1.46
N LEU A 55 -2.26 -5.12 1.71
CA LEU A 55 -3.27 -6.15 1.91
C LEU A 55 -3.62 -6.27 3.40
N PRO A 56 -4.88 -6.58 3.74
CA PRO A 56 -5.30 -6.79 5.13
C PRO A 56 -4.53 -7.93 5.81
#